data_AF-A0A150TE21-F1
#
_entry.id   AF-A0A150TE21-F1
#
_cell.length_a   1.000
_cell.length_b   1.000
_cell.length_c   1.000
_cell.angle_alpha   90.00
_cell.angle_beta   90.00
_cell.angle_gamma   90.00
#
_symmetry.space_group_name_H-M   'P 1'
#
loop_
_entity.id
_entity.type
_entity.pdbx_description
1 polymer ?
#
loop_
_entity_poly.entity_id
_entity_poly.type
_entity_poly.pdbx_seq_one_letter_code
_entity_poly.pdbx_strand_id
1 'polypeptide(L)'
;MAVVSLFQMGAIDHLPDPPLSGVDSDKVTSSDLAYTLALPDAPLALVSFAANLPLAAWGGGGRASDTPGIPIAAAAKAAVDAIVSGWLFVQMPRRERAWCAYCIVAAAANVAVLALSLPEAWRALRRRAR
;
A
#
# COMPACT_ATOMS: atom_id res chain seq x y z
N MET A 1 -2.74 -7.70 4.11
CA MET A 1 -3.93 -7.32 3.31
C MET A 1 -4.83 -8.52 3.03
N ALA A 2 -4.33 -9.66 2.56
CA ALA A 2 -5.20 -10.83 2.26
C ALA A 2 -6.16 -11.26 3.40
N VAL A 3 -5.68 -11.35 4.64
CA VAL A 3 -6.54 -11.68 5.80
C VAL A 3 -7.60 -10.60 6.06
N VAL A 4 -7.24 -9.33 5.94
CA VAL A 4 -8.18 -8.20 6.05
C VAL A 4 -9.19 -8.20 4.90
N SER A 5 -8.79 -8.59 3.69
CA SER A 5 -9.69 -8.79 2.56
C SER A 5 -10.71 -9.88 2.86
N LEU A 6 -10.30 -11.01 3.47
CA LEU A 6 -11.22 -12.06 3.89
C LEU A 6 -12.23 -11.55 4.91
N PHE A 7 -11.77 -10.74 5.87
CA PHE A 7 -12.64 -10.12 6.88
C PHE A 7 -13.67 -9.18 6.24
N GLN A 8 -13.25 -8.27 5.37
CA GLN A 8 -14.15 -7.33 4.70
C GLN A 8 -15.11 -7.99 3.71
N MET A 9 -14.75 -9.16 3.16
CA MET A 9 -15.66 -9.97 2.34
C MET A 9 -16.62 -10.83 3.18
N GLY A 10 -16.49 -10.82 4.51
CA GLY A 10 -17.32 -11.63 5.41
C GLY A 10 -16.95 -13.12 5.41
N ALA A 11 -15.75 -13.49 4.97
CA ALA A 11 -15.28 -14.87 5.01
C ALA A 11 -14.73 -15.26 6.40
N ILE A 12 -14.34 -14.27 7.21
CA ILE A 12 -13.94 -14.44 8.61
C ILE A 12 -14.55 -13.32 9.45
N ASP A 13 -14.91 -13.63 10.70
CA ASP A 13 -15.61 -12.69 11.60
C ASP A 13 -14.69 -11.90 12.52
N HIS A 14 -13.40 -12.28 12.60
CA HIS A 14 -12.43 -11.66 13.50
C HIS A 14 -11.02 -11.68 12.91
N LEU A 15 -10.28 -10.59 13.05
CA LEU A 15 -8.86 -10.53 12.68
C LEU A 15 -7.99 -11.00 13.84
N PRO A 16 -6.96 -11.83 13.58
CA PRO A 16 -6.02 -12.20 14.62
C PRO A 16 -5.14 -11.00 14.97
N ASP A 17 -5.53 -10.27 16.02
CA ASP A 17 -4.82 -9.08 16.48
C ASP A 17 -3.79 -9.40 17.59
N PRO A 18 -2.66 -8.66 17.63
CA PRO A 18 -1.72 -8.77 18.74
C PRO A 18 -2.39 -8.26 20.04
N PRO A 19 -2.11 -8.88 21.20
CA PRO A 19 -2.72 -8.51 22.47
C PRO A 19 -2.10 -7.23 23.04
N LEU A 20 -2.34 -6.09 22.38
CA LEU A 20 -1.83 -4.78 22.73
C LEU A 20 -3.01 -3.83 23.00
N SER A 21 -2.90 -3.02 24.06
CA SER A 21 -3.94 -2.04 24.38
C SER A 21 -4.07 -0.98 23.27
N GLY A 22 -5.29 -0.79 22.78
CA GLY A 22 -5.59 0.17 21.71
C GLY A 22 -5.39 -0.35 20.28
N VAL A 23 -5.03 -1.63 20.10
CA VAL A 23 -5.09 -2.31 18.80
C VAL A 23 -6.43 -3.02 18.69
N ASP A 24 -7.21 -2.62 17.69
CA ASP A 24 -8.51 -3.19 17.35
C ASP A 24 -8.67 -3.03 15.84
N SER A 25 -8.09 -3.99 15.10
CA SER A 25 -8.11 -3.98 13.65
C SER A 25 -9.51 -4.22 13.12
N ASP A 26 -10.34 -5.01 13.81
CA ASP A 26 -11.74 -5.24 13.43
C ASP A 26 -12.50 -3.92 13.35
N LYS A 27 -12.47 -3.12 14.43
CA LYS A 27 -13.13 -1.82 14.49
C LYS A 27 -12.69 -0.88 13.37
N VAL A 28 -11.38 -0.83 13.09
CA VAL A 28 -10.84 0.04 12.04
C VAL A 28 -11.24 -0.46 10.65
N THR A 29 -11.15 -1.77 10.41
CA THR A 29 -11.38 -2.38 9.09
C THR A 29 -12.85 -2.57 8.75
N SER A 30 -13.75 -2.45 9.74
CA SER A 30 -15.20 -2.36 9.56
C SER A 30 -15.73 -0.92 9.51
N SER A 31 -14.88 0.10 9.63
CA SER A 31 -15.32 1.51 9.66
C SER A 31 -15.69 2.04 8.27
N ASP A 32 -16.45 3.13 8.22
CA ASP A 32 -16.76 3.84 6.97
C ASP A 32 -15.50 4.27 6.20
N LEU A 33 -14.40 4.51 6.92
CA LEU A 33 -13.10 4.85 6.35
C LEU A 33 -12.52 3.69 5.52
N ALA A 34 -12.81 2.45 5.91
CA ALA A 34 -12.36 1.24 5.22
C ALA A 34 -13.23 0.89 4.00
N TYR A 35 -14.38 1.54 3.84
CA TYR A 35 -15.29 1.35 2.70
C TYR A 35 -15.43 2.62 1.87
N THR A 36 -14.34 3.05 1.24
CA THR A 36 -14.38 4.19 0.32
C THR A 36 -15.21 3.85 -0.92
N LEU A 37 -16.24 4.66 -1.24
CA LEU A 37 -17.15 4.44 -2.39
C LEU A 37 -17.86 3.07 -2.36
N ALA A 38 -18.17 2.55 -1.16
CA ALA A 38 -18.74 1.20 -0.94
C ALA A 38 -17.86 0.05 -1.45
N LEU A 39 -16.60 0.32 -1.78
CA LEU A 39 -15.60 -0.70 -2.09
C LEU A 39 -14.71 -0.95 -0.88
N PRO A 40 -14.45 -2.22 -0.53
CA PRO A 40 -13.55 -2.57 0.55
C PRO A 40 -12.11 -2.16 0.18
N ASP A 41 -11.44 -1.44 1.07
CA ASP A 41 -10.10 -0.91 0.87
C ASP A 41 -9.02 -2.00 0.85
N ALA A 42 -9.17 -3.09 1.61
CA ALA A 42 -8.15 -4.12 1.73
C ALA A 42 -7.98 -4.96 0.44
N PRO A 43 -9.05 -5.38 -0.27
CA PRO A 43 -8.93 -5.98 -1.60
C PRO A 43 -8.29 -5.03 -2.62
N LEU A 44 -8.64 -3.74 -2.60
CA LEU A 44 -8.02 -2.74 -3.48
C LEU A 44 -6.52 -2.62 -3.17
N ALA A 45 -6.16 -2.54 -1.89
CA ALA A 45 -4.77 -2.53 -1.46
C ALA A 45 -4.04 -3.82 -1.87
N LEU A 46 -4.68 -4.99 -1.76
CA LEU A 46 -4.10 -6.27 -2.17
C LEU A 46 -3.79 -6.28 -3.68
N VAL A 47 -4.72 -5.84 -4.52
CA VAL A 47 -4.50 -5.71 -5.97
C VAL A 47 -3.40 -4.70 -6.25
N SER A 48 -3.38 -3.57 -5.52
CA SER A 48 -2.34 -2.55 -5.66
C SER A 48 -0.95 -3.11 -5.32
N PHE A 49 -0.82 -3.89 -4.25
CA PHE A 49 0.43 -4.57 -3.90
C PHE A 49 0.82 -5.62 -4.94
N ALA A 50 -0.13 -6.41 -5.44
CA ALA A 50 0.14 -7.42 -6.47
C ALA A 50 0.66 -6.78 -7.77
N ALA A 51 0.17 -5.60 -8.14
CA ALA A 51 0.64 -4.84 -9.30
C ALA A 51 2.11 -4.40 -9.19
N ASN A 52 2.71 -4.36 -8.00
CA ASN A 52 4.15 -4.10 -7.85
C ASN A 52 5.01 -5.25 -8.40
N LEU A 53 4.53 -6.49 -8.40
CA LEU A 53 5.28 -7.65 -8.88
C LEU A 53 5.65 -7.56 -10.37
N PRO A 54 4.70 -7.37 -11.31
CA PRO A 54 5.05 -7.23 -12.72
C PRO A 54 5.89 -5.98 -12.99
N LEU A 55 5.63 -4.87 -12.29
CA LEU A 55 6.43 -3.65 -12.41
C LEU A 55 7.88 -3.85 -11.94
N ALA A 56 8.08 -4.64 -10.88
CA ALA A 56 9.40 -4.98 -10.38
C ALA A 56 10.13 -6.01 -11.27
N ALA A 57 9.39 -6.91 -11.94
CA ALA A 57 9.94 -7.94 -12.81
C ALA A 57 10.31 -7.42 -14.21
N TRP A 58 9.63 -6.39 -14.71
CA TRP A 58 9.82 -5.90 -16.08
C TRP A 58 11.12 -5.09 -16.25
N GLY A 59 11.86 -5.38 -17.33
CA GLY A 59 12.93 -4.50 -17.85
C GLY A 59 14.35 -4.93 -17.53
N GLY A 60 14.55 -6.05 -16.82
CA GLY A 60 15.88 -6.60 -16.54
C GLY A 60 16.79 -5.65 -15.75
N GLY A 61 18.10 -5.91 -15.74
CA GLY A 61 19.09 -5.08 -15.03
C GLY A 61 19.33 -3.70 -15.65
N GLY A 62 19.03 -3.54 -16.94
CA GLY A 62 19.17 -2.30 -17.71
C GLY A 62 17.90 -1.43 -17.77
N ARG A 63 16.85 -1.75 -17.01
CA ARG A 63 15.51 -1.10 -17.12
C ARG A 63 15.52 0.44 -17.10
N ALA A 64 16.45 1.06 -16.39
CA ALA A 64 16.58 2.51 -16.31
C ALA A 64 17.12 3.15 -17.60
N SER A 65 17.82 2.40 -18.46
CA SER A 65 18.27 2.83 -19.79
C SER A 65 17.33 2.35 -20.89
N ASP A 66 16.90 1.09 -20.85
CA ASP A 66 16.28 0.43 -22.00
C ASP A 66 14.76 0.68 -22.04
N THR A 67 14.16 0.84 -20.86
CA THR A 67 12.70 1.04 -20.71
C THR A 67 12.40 2.07 -19.60
N PRO A 68 12.84 3.35 -19.73
CA PRO A 68 12.77 4.34 -18.64
C PRO A 68 11.34 4.69 -18.19
N GLY A 69 10.31 4.39 -19.00
CA GLY A 69 8.91 4.59 -18.62
C GLY A 69 8.47 3.71 -17.45
N ILE A 70 9.01 2.50 -17.33
CA ILE A 70 8.64 1.51 -16.30
C ILE A 70 9.07 1.95 -14.89
N PRO A 71 10.35 2.26 -14.62
CA PRO A 71 10.76 2.70 -13.29
C PRO A 71 10.08 4.02 -12.87
N ILE A 72 9.77 4.91 -13.83
CA ILE A 72 9.00 6.13 -13.55
C ILE A 72 7.57 5.79 -13.14
N ALA A 73 6.88 4.92 -13.88
CA ALA A 73 5.53 4.48 -13.55
C ALA A 73 5.48 3.75 -12.21
N ALA A 74 6.46 2.89 -11.92
CA ALA A 74 6.59 2.18 -10.66
C ALA A 74 6.76 3.15 -9.47
N ALA A 75 7.65 4.13 -9.58
CA ALA A 75 7.84 5.12 -8.53
C ALA A 75 6.63 6.06 -8.37
N ALA A 76 5.98 6.46 -9.47
CA ALA A 76 4.76 7.27 -9.41
C ALA A 76 3.62 6.53 -8.69
N LYS A 77 3.41 5.26 -9.03
CA LYS A 77 2.45 4.40 -8.33
C LYS A 77 2.80 4.24 -6.85
N ALA A 78 4.05 3.92 -6.53
CA ALA A 78 4.50 3.78 -5.15
C ALA A 78 4.32 5.06 -4.33
N ALA A 79 4.47 6.23 -4.96
CA ALA A 79 4.21 7.52 -4.32
C ALA A 79 2.72 7.69 -4.00
N VAL A 80 1.83 7.35 -4.93
CA VAL A 80 0.38 7.37 -4.69
C VAL A 80 -0.01 6.42 -3.56
N ASP A 81 0.49 5.18 -3.57
CA ASP A 81 0.20 4.19 -2.52
C ASP A 81 0.68 4.67 -1.15
N ALA A 82 1.87 5.28 -1.08
CA ALA A 82 2.41 5.85 0.17
C ALA A 82 1.61 7.04 0.68
N ILE A 83 1.14 7.93 -0.20
CA ILE A 83 0.30 9.08 0.16
C ILE A 83 -1.05 8.60 0.72
N VAL A 84 -1.72 7.70 0.01
CA VAL A 84 -3.02 7.15 0.42
C VAL A 84 -2.89 6.42 1.76
N SER A 85 -1.85 5.60 1.92
CA SER A 85 -1.58 4.87 3.17
C SER A 85 -1.24 5.81 4.32
N GLY A 86 -0.46 6.86 4.07
CA GLY A 86 -0.13 7.88 5.07
C GLY A 86 -1.36 8.66 5.54
N TRP A 87 -2.29 8.96 4.62
CA TRP A 87 -3.56 9.61 4.96
C TRP A 87 -4.43 8.73 5.85
N LEU A 88 -4.58 7.44 5.50
CA LEU A 88 -5.27 6.44 6.34
C LEU A 88 -4.60 6.32 7.73
N PHE A 89 -3.26 6.27 7.77
CA PHE A 89 -2.48 6.18 9.00
C PHE A 89 -2.77 7.33 9.98
N VAL A 90 -2.95 8.55 9.48
CA VAL A 90 -3.31 9.71 10.32
C VAL A 90 -4.77 9.69 10.75
N GLN A 91 -5.67 9.10 9.94
CA GLN A 91 -7.10 9.07 10.25
C GLN A 91 -7.50 7.98 11.25
N MET A 92 -6.84 6.83 11.25
CA MET A 92 -7.08 5.75 12.22
C MET A 92 -7.11 6.24 13.68
N PRO A 93 -6.07 6.94 14.20
CA PRO A 93 -6.10 7.43 15.57
C PRO A 93 -7.06 8.61 15.78
N ARG A 94 -7.33 9.42 14.75
CA ARG A 94 -8.17 10.63 14.86
C ARG A 94 -9.66 10.33 14.85
N ARG A 95 -10.13 9.42 13.99
CA ARG A 95 -11.55 9.08 13.84
C ARG A 95 -11.92 7.85 14.66
N GLU A 96 -11.17 6.76 14.51
CA GLU A 96 -11.55 5.46 15.08
C GLU A 96 -11.04 5.26 16.51
N ARG A 97 -10.07 6.08 16.95
CA ARG A 97 -9.40 5.96 18.26
C ARG A 97 -8.85 4.54 18.52
N ALA A 98 -8.49 3.84 17.45
CA ALA A 98 -7.98 2.48 17.45
C ALA A 98 -6.88 2.36 16.40
N TRP A 99 -5.96 1.42 16.65
CA TRP A 99 -4.88 1.10 15.72
C TRP A 99 -5.14 -0.24 15.05
N CYS A 100 -4.85 -0.32 13.76
CA CYS A 100 -4.91 -1.55 12.99
C CYS A 100 -3.49 -2.02 12.69
N ALA A 101 -3.07 -3.15 13.28
CA ALA A 101 -1.72 -3.68 13.11
C ALA A 101 -1.41 -3.97 11.63
N TYR A 102 -2.37 -4.55 10.92
CA TYR A 102 -2.27 -4.85 9.50
C TYR A 102 -2.08 -3.59 8.62
N CYS A 103 -2.76 -2.51 8.99
CA CYS A 103 -2.73 -1.24 8.26
C CYS A 103 -1.39 -0.53 8.46
N ILE A 104 -0.82 -0.62 9.66
CA ILE A 104 0.54 -0.13 9.96
C ILE A 104 1.57 -0.87 9.10
N VAL A 105 1.47 -2.20 9.04
CA VAL A 105 2.38 -3.03 8.21
C VAL A 105 2.23 -2.69 6.72
N ALA A 106 1.01 -2.51 6.22
CA ALA A 106 0.77 -2.07 4.84
C ALA A 106 1.38 -0.69 4.57
N ALA A 107 1.18 0.28 5.46
CA ALA A 107 1.75 1.62 5.31
C ALA A 107 3.29 1.57 5.27
N ALA A 108 3.91 0.80 6.17
CA ALA A 108 5.35 0.58 6.17
C ALA A 108 5.85 -0.06 4.87
N ALA A 109 5.13 -1.07 4.35
CA ALA A 109 5.46 -1.71 3.10
C ALA A 109 5.38 -0.73 1.91
N ASN A 110 4.35 0.11 1.83
CA ASN A 110 4.21 1.12 0.77
C ASN A 110 5.34 2.16 0.81
N VAL A 111 5.74 2.61 1.99
CA VAL A 111 6.91 3.50 2.15
C VAL A 111 8.19 2.80 1.70
N ALA A 112 8.37 1.52 2.03
CA ALA A 112 9.54 0.75 1.61
C ALA A 112 9.60 0.59 0.09
N VAL A 113 8.48 0.27 -0.57
CA VAL A 113 8.39 0.16 -2.03
C VAL A 113 8.73 1.49 -2.72
N LEU A 114 8.24 2.61 -2.18
CA LEU A 114 8.62 3.94 -2.67
C LEU A 114 10.12 4.20 -2.51
N ALA A 115 10.68 3.93 -1.33
CA ALA A 115 12.10 4.14 -1.06
C ALA A 115 13.00 3.33 -2.01
N LEU A 116 12.60 2.09 -2.33
CA LEU A 116 13.34 1.21 -3.24
C LEU A 116 13.21 1.61 -4.71
N SER A 117 12.05 2.15 -5.13
CA SER A 117 11.81 2.55 -6.53
C SER A 117 12.40 3.91 -6.90
N LEU A 118 12.60 4.81 -5.92
CA LEU A 118 13.10 6.18 -6.13
C LEU A 118 14.47 6.25 -6.84
N PRO A 119 15.53 5.50 -6.44
CA PRO A 119 16.84 5.60 -7.08
C PRO A 119 16.85 5.18 -8.54
N GLU A 120 16.00 4.22 -8.92
CA GLU A 120 15.86 3.75 -10.30
C GLU A 120 15.12 4.77 -11.16
N ALA A 121 14.00 5.30 -10.65
CA ALA A 121 13.23 6.35 -11.31
C ALA A 121 14.05 7.63 -11.51
N TRP A 122 14.85 8.03 -10.52
CA TRP A 122 15.74 9.19 -10.62
C TRP A 122 16.79 9.04 -11.72
N ARG A 123 17.38 7.84 -11.86
CA ARG A 123 18.31 7.52 -12.96
C ARG A 123 17.62 7.60 -14.32
N ALA A 124 16.41 7.06 -14.44
CA ALA A 124 15.62 7.12 -15.66
C ALA A 124 15.24 8.56 -16.05
N LEU A 125 14.80 9.38 -15.08
CA LEU A 125 14.46 10.79 -15.27
C LEU A 125 15.66 11.62 -15.72
N ARG A 126 16.81 11.46 -15.07
CA ARG A 126 18.04 12.19 -15.45
C ARG A 126 18.51 11.87 -16.87
N ARG A 127 18.31 10.64 -17.34
CA ARG A 127 18.64 10.25 -18.72
C ARG A 127 17.68 10.86 -19.73
N ARG A 128 16.39 10.93 -19.41
CA ARG A 128 15.37 11.51 -20.29
C ARG A 128 15.46 13.04 -20.39
N ALA A 129 16.08 13.69 -19.41
CA ALA A 129 16.32 15.13 -19.38
C ALA A 129 17.62 15.57 -20.10
N ARG A 130 18.42 14.63 -20.61
CA ARG A 130 19.60 14.88 -21.46
C ARG A 130 19.27 14.55 -22.90
#